data_AF-A0A9D2W7M0-F1
#
_entry.id   AF-A0A9D2W7M0-F1
#
_cell.length_a   1.000
_cell.length_b   1.000
_cell.length_c   1.000
_cell.angle_alpha   90.00
_cell.angle_beta   90.00
_cell.angle_gamma   90.00
#
_symmetry.space_group_name_H-M   'P 1'
#
loop_
_entity.id
_entity.type
_entity.pdbx_description
1 polymer ?
#
loop_
_entity_poly.entity_id
_entity_poly.type
_entity_poly.pdbx_seq_one_letter_code
_entity_poly.pdbx_strand_id
1 'polypeptide(L)'
;MKGLLKKDLRRMFRSWYFWLSQVVIGVQFLAYTRIEDFPPAPAFLDVGCMIALFAPTIILSEDERDRWQSYCLTLPCTRKDYVSGKYLLHLLLLGIILVEVIVFWLFWGAWVGIALAPMLCHATVIVLFSTAIRLPLTFRFGEYGSFALLMVFLLPVWLVKSDLMGQMVLTLAALGIFALSWPASIHWYSLRWKKGKIG
;
A
#
# COMPACT_ATOMS: atom_id res chain seq x y z
N MET A 1 12.93 -15.79 7.70
CA MET A 1 12.11 -14.60 7.36
C MET A 1 12.80 -13.25 7.55
N LYS A 2 13.48 -12.97 8.68
CA LYS A 2 14.05 -11.64 8.99
C LYS A 2 14.99 -11.08 7.91
N GLY A 3 15.78 -11.94 7.26
CA GLY A 3 16.68 -11.56 6.17
C GLY A 3 15.97 -11.04 4.92
N LEU A 4 14.81 -11.63 4.57
CA LEU A 4 14.00 -11.21 3.41
C LEU A 4 13.39 -9.83 3.64
N LEU A 5 12.79 -9.63 4.81
CA LEU A 5 12.24 -8.32 5.21
C LEU A 5 13.34 -7.24 5.26
N LYS A 6 14.52 -7.55 5.79
CA LYS A 6 15.66 -6.62 5.80
C LYS A 6 16.17 -6.32 4.39
N LYS A 7 16.10 -7.27 3.45
CA LYS A 7 16.42 -7.02 2.03
C LYS A 7 15.42 -6.03 1.44
N ASP A 8 14.14 -6.31 1.59
CA ASP A 8 13.07 -5.51 0.97
C ASP A 8 12.99 -4.11 1.58
N LEU A 9 13.13 -3.96 2.90
CA LEU A 9 13.22 -2.65 3.56
C LEU A 9 14.43 -1.85 3.08
N ARG A 10 15.60 -2.47 2.95
CA ARG A 10 16.78 -1.77 2.41
C ARG A 10 16.58 -1.36 0.95
N ARG A 11 15.97 -2.20 0.13
CA ARG A 11 15.62 -1.85 -1.27
C ARG A 11 14.64 -0.69 -1.30
N MET A 12 13.64 -0.68 -0.41
CA MET A 12 12.67 0.39 -0.29
C MET A 12 13.32 1.73 0.09
N PHE A 13 14.09 1.77 1.18
CA PHE A 13 14.75 3.00 1.63
C PHE A 13 15.88 3.47 0.72
N ARG A 14 16.45 2.59 -0.11
CA ARG A 14 17.45 2.98 -1.12
C ARG A 14 16.82 3.33 -2.47
N SER A 15 15.52 3.06 -2.64
CA SER A 15 14.80 3.40 -3.85
C SER A 15 14.63 4.91 -3.92
N TRP A 16 15.13 5.52 -4.99
CA TRP A 16 14.93 6.94 -5.23
C TRP A 16 13.45 7.30 -5.38
N TYR A 17 12.61 6.37 -5.86
CA TYR A 17 11.16 6.54 -5.95
C TYR A 17 10.49 6.70 -4.59
N PHE A 18 10.97 5.99 -3.55
CA PHE A 18 10.46 6.16 -2.19
C PHE A 18 10.76 7.56 -1.67
N TRP A 19 12.00 8.05 -1.83
CA TRP A 19 12.35 9.41 -1.44
C TRP A 19 11.63 10.46 -2.29
N LEU A 20 11.46 10.22 -3.59
CA LEU A 20 10.65 11.09 -4.45
C LEU A 20 9.20 11.16 -3.97
N SER A 21 8.59 10.02 -3.60
CA SER A 21 7.23 10.03 -3.06
C SER A 21 7.12 10.87 -1.79
N GLN A 22 8.11 10.79 -0.91
CA GLN A 22 8.17 11.57 0.33
C GLN A 22 8.33 13.07 0.06
N VAL A 23 9.17 13.44 -0.91
CA VAL A 23 9.31 14.84 -1.35
C VAL A 23 8.01 15.36 -1.95
N VAL A 24 7.33 14.58 -2.78
CA VAL A 24 6.06 14.98 -3.40
C VAL A 24 4.98 15.18 -2.33
N ILE A 25 4.87 14.27 -1.35
CA ILE A 25 3.97 14.42 -0.20
C ILE A 25 4.30 15.69 0.60
N GLY A 26 5.59 15.99 0.80
CA GLY A 26 6.03 17.20 1.49
C GLY A 26 5.75 18.50 0.71
N VAL A 27 5.93 18.51 -0.61
CA VAL A 27 5.61 19.67 -1.47
C VAL A 27 4.11 19.91 -1.52
N GLN A 28 3.34 18.82 -1.65
CA GLN A 28 1.90 18.83 -1.50
C GLN A 28 1.55 19.51 -0.17
N PHE A 29 2.18 19.15 0.95
CA PHE A 29 1.86 19.69 2.26
C PHE A 29 2.04 21.21 2.29
N LEU A 30 3.17 21.70 1.76
CA LEU A 30 3.44 23.13 1.64
C LEU A 30 2.43 23.85 0.75
N ALA A 31 1.99 23.23 -0.35
CA ALA A 31 1.01 23.82 -1.25
C ALA A 31 -0.37 24.00 -0.58
N TYR A 32 -0.81 23.03 0.22
CA TYR A 32 -2.08 23.11 0.96
C TYR A 32 -2.10 24.28 1.95
N THR A 33 -0.96 24.60 2.57
CA THR A 33 -0.88 25.72 3.53
C THR A 33 -0.96 27.11 2.91
N ARG A 34 -0.79 27.23 1.58
CA ARG A 34 -0.61 28.53 0.91
C ARG A 34 -1.70 28.92 -0.08
N ILE A 35 -2.59 28.01 -0.41
CA ILE A 35 -3.60 28.21 -1.46
C ILE A 35 -4.98 28.08 -0.83
N GLU A 36 -5.71 29.18 -0.74
CA GLU A 36 -7.05 29.24 -0.13
C GLU A 36 -8.09 28.42 -0.92
N ASP A 37 -7.87 28.22 -2.23
CA ASP A 37 -8.71 27.44 -3.14
C ASP A 37 -8.23 25.98 -3.35
N PHE A 38 -7.31 25.48 -2.52
CA PHE A 38 -6.79 24.12 -2.70
C PHE A 38 -7.88 23.08 -2.43
N PRO A 39 -7.92 21.95 -3.17
CA PRO A 39 -8.90 20.89 -2.97
C PRO A 39 -8.99 20.46 -1.50
N PRO A 40 -10.19 20.08 -1.02
CA PRO A 40 -10.44 19.81 0.40
C PRO A 40 -9.46 18.78 0.97
N ALA A 41 -9.06 18.97 2.23
CA ALA A 41 -8.10 18.13 2.98
C ALA A 41 -8.14 16.61 2.71
N PRO A 42 -9.30 15.94 2.55
CA PRO A 42 -9.35 14.54 2.12
C PRO A 42 -8.68 14.30 0.76
N ALA A 43 -9.05 15.04 -0.30
CA ALA A 43 -8.49 14.85 -1.64
C ALA A 43 -6.96 15.06 -1.69
N PHE A 44 -6.45 15.90 -0.80
CA PHE A 44 -5.03 16.13 -0.60
C PHE A 44 -4.31 14.90 0.01
N LEU A 45 -4.87 14.36 1.09
CA LEU A 45 -4.38 13.16 1.76
C LEU A 45 -4.37 11.94 0.82
N ASP A 46 -5.38 11.87 -0.05
CA ASP A 46 -5.61 10.74 -0.94
C ASP A 46 -4.53 10.62 -2.02
N VAL A 47 -4.08 11.76 -2.59
CA VAL A 47 -2.99 11.80 -3.56
C VAL A 47 -1.67 11.39 -2.91
N GLY A 48 -1.37 11.91 -1.71
CA GLY A 48 -0.17 11.53 -0.97
C GLY A 48 -0.11 10.04 -0.64
N CYS A 49 -1.23 9.49 -0.13
CA CYS A 49 -1.35 8.06 0.16
C CYS A 49 -1.21 7.19 -1.11
N MET A 50 -1.79 7.61 -2.24
CA MET A 50 -1.64 6.88 -3.51
C MET A 50 -0.18 6.80 -3.95
N ILE A 51 0.57 7.89 -3.85
CA ILE A 51 1.98 7.93 -4.27
C ILE A 51 2.83 7.04 -3.35
N ALA A 52 2.59 7.09 -2.04
CA ALA A 52 3.25 6.19 -1.08
C ALA A 52 2.97 4.70 -1.36
N LEU A 53 1.77 4.39 -1.89
CA LEU A 53 1.36 3.03 -2.24
C LEU A 53 1.97 2.50 -3.54
N PHE A 54 2.50 3.37 -4.40
CA PHE A 54 3.23 2.93 -5.60
C PHE A 54 4.64 2.44 -5.27
N ALA A 55 5.29 2.98 -4.24
CA ALA A 55 6.66 2.61 -3.85
C ALA A 55 6.88 1.09 -3.61
N PRO A 56 6.08 0.37 -2.80
CA PRO A 56 6.24 -1.09 -2.63
C PRO A 56 5.84 -1.89 -3.88
N THR A 57 4.96 -1.33 -4.71
CA THR A 57 4.50 -1.97 -5.94
C THR A 57 5.61 -2.00 -6.99
N ILE A 58 6.41 -0.94 -7.06
CA ILE A 58 7.61 -0.91 -7.92
C ILE A 58 8.64 -1.96 -7.46
N ILE A 59 8.78 -2.19 -6.15
CA ILE A 59 9.69 -3.24 -5.63
C ILE A 59 9.25 -4.63 -6.07
N LEU A 60 7.95 -4.90 -6.07
CA LEU A 60 7.42 -6.15 -6.64
C LEU A 60 7.81 -6.26 -8.12
N SER A 61 7.70 -5.16 -8.88
CA SER A 61 8.05 -5.16 -10.31
C SER A 61 9.49 -5.32 -10.67
N GLU A 62 10.36 -4.78 -9.83
CA GLU A 62 11.78 -5.07 -9.95
C GLU A 62 12.07 -6.52 -9.53
N ASP A 63 11.32 -7.11 -8.59
CA ASP A 63 11.47 -8.53 -8.23
C ASP A 63 10.99 -9.49 -9.36
N GLU A 64 9.94 -9.15 -10.13
CA GLU A 64 9.56 -9.91 -11.35
C GLU A 64 10.60 -9.72 -12.47
N ARG A 65 11.10 -8.49 -12.69
CA ARG A 65 12.14 -8.21 -13.70
C ARG A 65 13.46 -8.93 -13.39
N ASP A 66 13.89 -8.93 -12.14
CA ASP A 66 15.12 -9.60 -11.67
C ASP A 66 14.98 -11.13 -11.60
N ARG A 67 13.80 -11.70 -11.90
CA ARG A 67 13.45 -13.12 -11.64
C ARG A 67 13.79 -13.56 -10.22
N TRP A 68 13.60 -12.67 -9.25
CA TRP A 68 13.94 -12.92 -7.84
C TRP A 68 13.25 -14.18 -7.30
N GLN A 69 12.09 -14.53 -7.83
CA GLN A 69 11.34 -15.74 -7.47
C GLN A 69 12.13 -17.02 -7.76
N SER A 70 12.94 -17.07 -8.82
CA SER A 70 13.79 -18.22 -9.15
C SER A 70 14.98 -18.33 -8.20
N TYR A 71 15.53 -17.20 -7.75
CA TYR A 71 16.59 -17.16 -6.73
C TYR A 71 16.07 -17.52 -5.32
N CYS A 72 14.82 -17.20 -5.00
CA CYS A 72 14.21 -17.63 -3.74
C CYS A 72 14.18 -19.16 -3.56
N LEU A 73 14.29 -19.93 -4.64
CA LEU A 73 14.29 -21.40 -4.61
C LEU A 73 15.59 -21.99 -4.09
N THR A 74 16.69 -21.26 -4.20
CA THR A 74 17.99 -21.71 -3.70
C THR A 74 18.20 -21.32 -2.23
N LEU A 75 17.32 -20.47 -1.68
CA LEU A 75 17.33 -20.07 -0.29
C LEU A 75 16.44 -21.01 0.56
N PRO A 76 16.76 -21.22 1.86
CA PRO A 76 15.90 -21.95 2.79
C PRO A 76 14.70 -21.09 3.24
N CYS A 77 13.94 -20.55 2.29
CA CYS A 77 12.76 -19.74 2.51
C CYS A 77 11.53 -20.48 2.01
N THR A 78 10.48 -20.60 2.84
CA THR A 78 9.25 -21.24 2.39
C THR A 78 8.40 -20.27 1.57
N ARG A 79 7.52 -20.80 0.73
CA ARG A 79 6.61 -19.98 -0.10
C ARG A 79 5.66 -19.12 0.73
N LYS A 80 5.24 -19.66 1.89
CA LYS A 80 4.44 -18.94 2.87
C LYS A 80 5.22 -17.75 3.44
N ASP A 81 6.52 -17.91 3.67
CA ASP A 81 7.39 -16.85 4.17
C ASP A 81 7.57 -15.72 3.15
N TYR A 82 7.65 -16.04 1.86
CA TYR A 82 7.75 -15.03 0.80
C TYR A 82 6.50 -14.16 0.74
N VAL A 83 5.31 -14.78 0.63
CA VAL A 83 4.03 -14.06 0.58
C VAL A 83 3.82 -13.26 1.86
N SER A 84 4.03 -13.87 3.02
CA SER A 84 3.87 -13.21 4.32
C SER A 84 4.85 -12.06 4.51
N GLY A 85 6.07 -12.15 3.97
CA GLY A 85 7.03 -11.04 3.96
C GLY A 85 6.51 -9.81 3.20
N LYS A 86 5.84 -10.01 2.06
CA LYS A 86 5.24 -8.91 1.28
C LYS A 86 4.04 -8.28 1.99
N TYR A 87 3.21 -9.07 2.66
CA TYR A 87 2.11 -8.57 3.49
C TYR A 87 2.63 -7.74 4.69
N LEU A 88 3.66 -8.25 5.38
CA LEU A 88 4.29 -7.54 6.49
C LEU A 88 4.95 -6.22 6.07
N LEU A 89 5.55 -6.17 4.88
CA LEU A 89 6.12 -4.93 4.34
C LEU A 89 5.05 -3.85 4.13
N HIS A 90 3.87 -4.23 3.63
CA HIS A 90 2.75 -3.31 3.48
C HIS A 90 2.17 -2.85 4.82
N LEU A 91 2.15 -3.70 5.84
CA LEU A 91 1.76 -3.30 7.20
C LEU A 91 2.78 -2.33 7.83
N LEU A 92 4.07 -2.52 7.58
CA LEU A 92 5.09 -1.56 8.02
C LEU A 92 4.92 -0.20 7.33
N LEU A 93 4.63 -0.20 6.03
CA LEU A 93 4.31 1.01 5.28
C LEU A 93 3.04 1.69 5.77
N LEU A 94 2.00 0.92 6.11
CA LEU A 94 0.81 1.47 6.75
C LEU A 94 1.20 2.22 8.04
N GLY A 95 2.06 1.63 8.87
CA GLY A 95 2.56 2.29 10.08
C GLY A 95 3.26 3.63 9.80
N ILE A 96 4.11 3.67 8.77
CA ILE A 96 4.80 4.90 8.34
C ILE A 96 3.79 5.96 7.89
N ILE A 97 2.85 5.60 7.03
CA ILE A 97 1.81 6.51 6.52
C ILE A 97 0.96 7.05 7.68
N LEU A 98 0.57 6.22 8.65
CA LEU A 98 -0.21 6.68 9.80
C LEU A 98 0.56 7.69 10.65
N VAL A 99 1.86 7.50 10.84
CA VAL A 99 2.71 8.48 11.53
C VAL A 99 2.76 9.79 10.73
N GLU A 100 2.92 9.73 9.41
CA GLU A 100 2.89 10.92 8.54
C GLU A 100 1.56 11.67 8.64
N VAL A 101 0.41 10.96 8.65
CA VAL A 101 -0.92 11.58 8.83
C VAL A 101 -1.04 12.26 10.19
N ILE A 102 -0.55 11.63 11.27
CA ILE A 102 -0.57 12.23 12.62
C ILE A 102 0.30 13.50 12.64
N VAL A 103 1.50 13.44 12.06
CA VAL A 103 2.41 14.58 11.98
C VAL A 103 1.76 15.73 11.19
N PHE A 104 1.18 15.45 10.02
CA PHE A 104 0.41 16.42 9.25
C PHE A 104 -0.70 17.07 10.08
N TRP A 105 -1.46 16.25 10.80
CA TRP A 105 -2.56 16.74 11.62
C TRP A 105 -2.08 17.64 12.77
N LEU A 106 -0.96 17.29 13.43
CA LEU A 106 -0.37 18.11 14.49
C LEU A 106 0.12 19.47 13.99
N PHE A 107 0.73 19.52 12.80
CA PHE A 107 1.26 20.77 12.25
C PHE A 107 0.17 21.67 11.64
N TRP A 108 -0.94 21.11 11.15
CA TRP A 108 -1.96 21.88 10.41
C TRP A 108 -3.39 21.49 10.76
N GLY A 109 -3.72 20.20 10.72
CA GLY A 109 -5.08 19.72 10.89
C GLY A 109 -5.76 20.16 12.18
N ALA A 110 -5.02 20.21 13.29
CA ALA A 110 -5.50 20.69 14.58
C ALA A 110 -5.88 22.17 14.56
N TRP A 111 -5.11 23.01 13.85
CA TRP A 111 -5.34 24.45 13.75
C TRP A 111 -6.57 24.80 12.90
N VAL A 112 -6.85 23.98 11.89
CA VAL A 112 -7.96 24.18 10.94
C VAL A 112 -9.23 23.42 11.37
N GLY A 113 -9.21 22.74 12.51
CA GLY A 113 -10.36 22.02 13.05
C GLY A 113 -10.73 20.75 12.27
N ILE A 114 -9.79 20.17 11.53
CA ILE A 114 -9.99 18.91 10.82
C ILE A 114 -9.95 17.76 11.82
N ALA A 115 -10.89 16.82 11.73
CA ALA A 115 -10.90 15.65 12.61
C ALA A 115 -9.81 14.63 12.21
N LEU A 116 -9.00 14.18 13.18
CA LEU A 116 -7.93 13.19 12.94
C LEU A 116 -8.46 11.78 12.63
N ALA A 117 -9.47 11.33 13.39
CA ALA A 117 -10.03 9.98 13.27
C ALA A 117 -10.44 9.60 11.83
N PRO A 118 -11.21 10.44 11.09
CA PRO A 118 -11.57 10.10 9.72
C PRO A 118 -10.36 10.05 8.78
N MET A 119 -9.33 10.87 8.99
CA MET A 119 -8.09 10.80 8.18
C MET A 119 -7.34 9.49 8.38
N LEU A 120 -7.26 9.00 9.62
CA LEU A 120 -6.62 7.71 9.93
C LEU A 120 -7.42 6.52 9.37
N CYS A 121 -8.75 6.55 9.50
CA CYS A 121 -9.64 5.56 8.90
C CYS A 121 -9.49 5.55 7.37
N HIS A 122 -9.41 6.73 6.76
CA HIS A 122 -9.26 6.83 5.30
C HIS A 122 -7.92 6.25 4.83
N ALA A 123 -6.81 6.66 5.44
CA ALA A 123 -5.47 6.14 5.11
C ALA A 123 -5.37 4.61 5.30
N THR A 124 -5.92 4.08 6.39
CA THR A 124 -5.94 2.62 6.65
C THR A 124 -6.75 1.87 5.58
N VAL A 125 -7.93 2.36 5.21
CA VAL A 125 -8.77 1.72 4.18
C VAL A 125 -8.03 1.66 2.85
N ILE A 126 -7.45 2.77 2.38
CA ILE A 126 -6.75 2.80 1.08
C ILE A 126 -5.60 1.79 1.08
N VAL A 127 -4.76 1.78 2.12
CA VAL A 127 -3.58 0.89 2.17
C VAL A 127 -3.99 -0.58 2.29
N LEU A 128 -4.93 -0.93 3.17
CA LEU A 128 -5.35 -2.32 3.37
C LEU A 128 -6.12 -2.86 2.16
N PHE A 129 -7.05 -2.09 1.60
CA PHE A 129 -7.84 -2.51 0.47
C PHE A 129 -6.98 -2.71 -0.78
N SER A 130 -6.10 -1.75 -1.05
CA SER A 130 -5.20 -1.84 -2.20
C SER A 130 -4.21 -3.00 -2.08
N THR A 131 -3.80 -3.41 -0.88
CA THR A 131 -2.88 -4.53 -0.69
C THR A 131 -3.57 -5.88 -0.77
N ALA A 132 -4.78 -5.96 -0.19
CA ALA A 132 -5.61 -7.14 -0.24
C ALA A 132 -6.03 -7.50 -1.67
N ILE A 133 -6.19 -6.53 -2.56
CA ILE A 133 -6.54 -6.76 -3.97
C ILE A 133 -5.28 -7.01 -4.81
N ARG A 134 -4.22 -6.20 -4.64
CA ARG A 134 -3.02 -6.29 -5.49
C ARG A 134 -2.27 -7.59 -5.36
N LEU A 135 -1.99 -8.03 -4.14
CA LEU A 135 -1.11 -9.19 -3.92
C LEU A 135 -1.68 -10.46 -4.56
N PRO A 136 -2.97 -10.83 -4.34
CA PRO A 136 -3.56 -11.97 -5.03
C PRO A 136 -3.58 -11.82 -6.56
N LEU A 137 -3.88 -10.62 -7.07
CA LEU A 137 -3.95 -10.36 -8.51
C LEU A 137 -2.58 -10.47 -9.17
N THR A 138 -1.55 -9.90 -8.56
CA THR A 138 -0.15 -10.00 -9.03
C THR A 138 0.28 -11.46 -9.07
N PHE A 139 -0.08 -12.25 -8.04
CA PHE A 139 0.19 -13.68 -8.05
C PHE A 139 -0.60 -14.45 -9.11
N ARG A 140 -1.80 -14.01 -9.52
CA ARG A 140 -2.58 -14.70 -10.57
C ARG A 140 -2.20 -14.29 -11.99
N PHE A 141 -2.10 -12.99 -12.25
CA PHE A 141 -2.09 -12.39 -13.59
C PHE A 141 -0.74 -11.74 -13.95
N GLY A 142 0.21 -11.64 -13.01
CA GLY A 142 1.41 -10.81 -13.18
C GLY A 142 1.12 -9.32 -13.01
N GLU A 143 2.15 -8.50 -13.13
CA GLU A 143 2.10 -7.11 -12.67
C GLU A 143 1.33 -6.14 -13.55
N TYR A 144 1.47 -6.26 -14.86
CA TYR A 144 0.82 -5.36 -15.81
C TYR A 144 -0.72 -5.44 -15.71
N GLY A 145 -1.27 -6.63 -15.43
CA GLY A 145 -2.70 -6.81 -15.16
C GLY A 145 -3.13 -6.28 -13.79
N SER A 146 -2.25 -6.35 -12.78
CA SER A 146 -2.53 -5.86 -11.43
C SER A 146 -2.57 -4.34 -11.36
N PHE A 147 -1.75 -3.63 -12.15
CA PHE A 147 -1.75 -2.15 -12.19
C PHE A 147 -3.02 -1.58 -12.83
N ALA A 148 -3.45 -2.13 -13.96
CA ALA A 148 -4.65 -1.69 -14.66
C ALA A 148 -5.92 -1.91 -13.81
N LEU A 149 -6.02 -3.07 -13.14
CA LEU A 149 -7.14 -3.38 -12.26
C LEU A 149 -7.15 -2.53 -10.97
N LEU A 150 -5.98 -2.11 -10.48
CA LEU A 150 -5.90 -1.24 -9.30
C LEU A 150 -6.52 0.13 -9.57
N MET A 151 -6.18 0.75 -10.70
CA MET A 151 -6.70 2.06 -11.09
C MET A 151 -8.24 2.03 -11.16
N VAL A 152 -8.80 0.92 -11.65
CA VAL A 152 -10.26 0.72 -11.75
C VAL A 152 -10.92 0.51 -10.38
N PHE A 153 -10.25 -0.15 -9.44
CA PHE A 153 -10.82 -0.47 -8.11
C PHE A 153 -10.57 0.61 -7.03
N LEU A 154 -9.62 1.53 -7.22
CA LEU A 154 -9.41 2.65 -6.30
C LEU A 154 -10.38 3.81 -6.55
N LEU A 155 -10.88 3.96 -7.78
CA LEU A 155 -11.85 4.99 -8.18
C LEU A 155 -13.16 4.97 -7.35
N PRO A 156 -13.77 3.81 -7.02
CA PRO A 156 -14.99 3.77 -6.21
C PRO A 156 -14.76 4.11 -4.74
N VAL A 157 -13.61 3.72 -4.15
CA VAL A 157 -13.28 4.03 -2.74
C VAL A 157 -13.16 5.55 -2.52
N TRP A 158 -12.68 6.25 -3.55
CA TRP A 158 -12.59 7.70 -3.65
C TRP A 158 -13.94 8.45 -3.66
N LEU A 159 -15.01 7.81 -4.15
CA LEU A 159 -16.33 8.45 -4.30
C LEU A 159 -17.21 8.29 -3.06
N VAL A 160 -16.81 7.45 -2.10
CA VAL A 160 -17.59 7.24 -0.88
C VAL A 160 -17.30 8.35 0.12
N LYS A 161 -18.01 9.48 -0.02
CA LYS A 161 -18.21 10.43 1.08
C LYS A 161 -18.98 9.72 2.18
N SER A 162 -18.25 9.13 3.12
CA SER A 162 -18.82 8.45 4.28
C SER A 162 -18.62 9.30 5.53
N ASP A 163 -19.67 9.42 6.32
CA ASP A 163 -19.58 9.93 7.70
C ASP A 163 -18.62 9.04 8.51
N LEU A 164 -18.15 9.53 9.66
CA LEU A 164 -17.19 8.83 10.53
C LEU A 164 -17.59 7.37 10.78
N MET A 165 -18.88 7.10 11.02
CA MET A 165 -19.38 5.75 11.24
C MET A 165 -19.25 4.87 9.99
N GLY A 166 -19.49 5.42 8.80
CA GLY A 166 -19.28 4.72 7.54
C GLY A 166 -17.80 4.42 7.31
N GLN A 167 -16.90 5.35 7.63
CA GLN A 167 -15.45 5.12 7.52
C GLN A 167 -14.96 4.04 8.48
N MET A 168 -15.45 4.02 9.73
CA MET A 168 -15.13 2.95 10.69
C MET A 168 -15.58 1.57 10.17
N VAL A 169 -16.80 1.47 9.63
CA VAL A 169 -17.30 0.23 9.02
C VAL A 169 -16.43 -0.21 7.84
N LEU A 170 -16.05 0.73 6.96
CA LEU A 170 -15.13 0.46 5.85
C LEU A 170 -13.75 0.01 6.33
N THR A 171 -13.26 0.57 7.43
CA THR A 171 -11.97 0.19 8.03
C THR A 171 -12.01 -1.25 8.52
N LEU A 172 -13.08 -1.63 9.22
CA LEU A 172 -13.29 -3.01 9.67
C LEU A 172 -13.45 -3.98 8.50
N ALA A 173 -14.19 -3.58 7.46
CA ALA A 173 -14.33 -4.37 6.25
C ALA A 173 -12.97 -4.56 5.54
N ALA A 174 -12.17 -3.50 5.43
CA ALA A 174 -10.84 -3.56 4.83
C ALA A 174 -9.89 -4.48 5.61
N LEU A 175 -9.92 -4.45 6.95
CA LEU A 175 -9.18 -5.39 7.80
C LEU A 175 -9.63 -6.84 7.58
N GLY A 176 -10.95 -7.07 7.48
CA GLY A 176 -11.50 -8.39 7.17
C GLY A 176 -11.07 -8.92 5.80
N ILE A 177 -11.19 -8.08 4.76
CA ILE A 177 -10.75 -8.42 3.39
C ILE A 177 -9.25 -8.69 3.37
N PHE A 178 -8.44 -7.89 4.06
CA PHE A 178 -7.00 -8.09 4.18
C PHE A 178 -6.67 -9.43 4.84
N ALA A 179 -7.32 -9.75 5.97
CA ALA A 179 -7.12 -11.01 6.67
C ALA A 179 -7.48 -12.24 5.80
N LEU A 180 -8.55 -12.14 5.00
CA LEU A 180 -8.97 -13.18 4.06
C LEU A 180 -8.07 -13.27 2.81
N SER A 181 -7.52 -12.14 2.36
CA SER A 181 -6.65 -12.07 1.18
C SER A 181 -5.31 -12.76 1.39
N TRP A 182 -4.81 -12.80 2.63
CA TRP A 182 -3.54 -13.42 2.98
C TRP A 182 -3.51 -14.93 2.71
N PRO A 183 -4.42 -15.77 3.26
CA PRO A 183 -4.44 -17.20 2.94
C PRO A 183 -4.79 -17.46 1.47
N ALA A 184 -5.65 -16.64 0.86
CA ALA A 184 -5.97 -16.73 -0.56
C ALA A 184 -4.70 -16.53 -1.42
N SER A 185 -3.88 -15.54 -1.11
CA SER A 185 -2.62 -15.27 -1.80
C SER A 185 -1.64 -16.44 -1.71
N ILE A 186 -1.54 -17.08 -0.53
CA ILE A 186 -0.71 -18.27 -0.33
C ILE A 186 -1.21 -19.41 -1.22
N HIS A 187 -2.52 -19.64 -1.26
CA HIS A 187 -3.12 -20.69 -2.09
C HIS A 187 -2.84 -20.45 -3.58
N TRP A 188 -3.06 -19.22 -4.06
CA TRP A 188 -2.92 -18.87 -5.47
C TRP A 188 -1.47 -18.87 -5.94
N TYR A 189 -0.54 -18.41 -5.09
CA TYR A 189 0.88 -18.54 -5.35
C TYR A 189 1.32 -20.00 -5.49
N SER A 190 0.75 -20.90 -4.67
CA SER A 190 1.00 -22.35 -4.77
C SER A 190 0.46 -22.98 -6.06
N LEU A 191 -0.65 -22.46 -6.60
CA LEU A 191 -1.24 -22.92 -7.86
C LEU A 191 -0.43 -22.47 -9.09
N ARG A 192 0.03 -21.22 -9.12
CA ARG A 192 0.90 -20.71 -10.20
C ARG A 192 2.21 -21.49 -10.25
N TRP A 193 2.73 -21.89 -9.08
CA TRP A 193 3.90 -22.75 -8.96
C TRP A 193 3.70 -24.13 -9.60
N LYS A 194 2.59 -24.82 -9.30
CA LYS A 194 2.28 -26.15 -9.86
C LYS A 194 2.16 -26.15 -11.39
N LYS A 195 1.83 -25.00 -11.98
CA LYS A 195 1.68 -24.84 -13.44
C LYS A 195 2.98 -24.53 -14.18
N GLY A 196 4.13 -24.50 -13.51
CA GLY A 196 5.45 -24.36 -14.16
C GLY A 196 5.72 -23.02 -14.85
N LYS A 197 4.87 -22.00 -14.66
CA LYS A 197 4.98 -20.68 -15.32
C LYS A 197 6.02 -19.73 -14.68
N ILE A 198 6.97 -20.24 -13.89
CA ILE A 198 7.98 -19.44 -13.15
C ILE A 198 9.41 -19.95 -13.47
N GLY A 199 9.59 -20.62 -14.61
CA GLY A 199 10.91 -20.94 -15.18
C GLY A 199 11.39 -19.85 -16.11
#